data_AF-A0A961JRY9-F1
#
_entry.id   AF-A0A961JRY9-F1
#
_cell.length_a   1.000
_cell.length_b   1.000
_cell.length_c   1.000
_cell.angle_alpha   90.00
_cell.angle_beta   90.00
_cell.angle_gamma   90.00
#
_symmetry.space_group_name_H-M   'P 1'
#
loop_
_entity.id
_entity.type
_entity.pdbx_description
1 polymer ?
#
loop_
_entity_poly.entity_id
_entity_poly.type
_entity_poly.pdbx_seq_one_letter_code
_entity_poly.pdbx_strand_id
1 'polypeptide(L)'
;MTAELLNPATTTYTIDGVGPYTIDHGYGDITDFWVVARAEDGTLTTLVAGDDFTIAPEGPAASGAVTLEAATATLHDGAALHIRRATALEQGWSGQGARERGLEAALDRMTLAIQEAQRDAALSVRTFDIPTAPIAPEDGKGIYWDATLGRFVAGLALEDVEAAAGHAAAAAASETAAAASEAAS
;
A
#
# COMPACT_ATOMS: atom_id res chain seq x y z
N MET A 1 -27.56 -4.59 -14.03
CA MET A 1 -27.73 -3.21 -13.53
C MET A 1 -26.47 -2.45 -13.92
N THR A 2 -26.55 -1.40 -14.72
CA THR A 2 -25.39 -0.60 -15.14
C THR A 2 -25.08 0.44 -14.06
N ALA A 3 -23.91 0.35 -13.42
CA ALA A 3 -23.51 1.32 -12.41
C ALA A 3 -22.87 2.54 -13.08
N GLU A 4 -23.69 3.57 -13.37
CA GLU A 4 -23.24 4.92 -13.72
C GLU A 4 -22.62 5.59 -12.50
N LEU A 5 -21.33 5.39 -12.23
CA LEU A 5 -20.56 6.32 -11.39
C LEU A 5 -19.06 6.06 -11.61
N LEU A 6 -18.41 6.98 -12.33
CA LEU A 6 -16.97 7.11 -12.50
C LEU A 6 -16.29 7.78 -11.29
N ASN A 7 -16.91 7.73 -10.11
CA ASN A 7 -16.30 8.22 -8.88
C ASN A 7 -15.71 7.03 -8.13
N PRO A 8 -14.40 6.99 -7.80
CA PRO A 8 -13.90 5.95 -6.91
C PRO A 8 -14.62 6.11 -5.58
N ALA A 9 -15.62 5.25 -5.33
CA ALA A 9 -16.31 5.22 -4.04
C ALA A 9 -15.36 4.58 -3.02
N THR A 10 -14.33 5.33 -2.65
CA THR A 10 -13.40 5.00 -1.59
C THR A 10 -13.90 5.71 -0.36
N THR A 11 -14.70 5.03 0.45
CA THR A 11 -15.06 5.55 1.76
C THR A 11 -14.05 5.01 2.76
N THR A 12 -13.50 5.93 3.56
CA THR A 12 -12.56 5.59 4.63
C THR A 12 -13.24 5.83 5.97
N TYR A 13 -13.18 4.84 6.84
CA TYR A 13 -13.71 4.90 8.20
C TYR A 13 -12.57 4.67 9.20
N THR A 14 -12.75 5.10 10.43
CA THR A 14 -11.94 4.60 11.55
C THR A 14 -12.64 3.36 12.11
N ILE A 15 -11.89 2.29 12.33
CA ILE A 15 -12.42 1.09 12.98
C ILE A 15 -12.63 1.43 14.46
N ASP A 16 -13.91 1.45 14.85
CA ASP A 16 -14.37 1.63 16.23
C ASP A 16 -15.42 0.57 16.48
N GLY A 17 -14.93 -0.63 16.79
CA GLY A 17 -15.73 -1.84 16.91
C GLY A 17 -16.23 -2.41 15.57
N VAL A 18 -17.34 -3.15 15.64
CA VAL A 18 -17.82 -4.05 14.58
C VAL A 18 -18.48 -3.32 13.39
N GLY A 19 -18.82 -2.04 13.54
CA GLY A 19 -19.62 -1.30 12.56
C GLY A 19 -21.10 -1.24 12.98
N PRO A 20 -22.03 -0.89 12.07
CA PRO A 20 -21.92 -0.95 10.61
C PRO A 20 -21.15 0.21 9.96
N TYR A 21 -20.35 -0.11 8.94
CA TYR A 21 -19.65 0.85 8.08
C TYR A 21 -20.38 0.99 6.75
N THR A 22 -20.89 2.17 6.44
CA THR A 22 -21.83 2.37 5.33
C THR A 22 -21.20 2.27 3.94
N ILE A 23 -21.97 1.77 2.98
CA ILE A 23 -21.66 1.74 1.56
C ILE A 23 -22.73 2.57 0.85
N ASP A 24 -22.33 3.76 0.38
CA ASP A 24 -23.26 4.74 -0.21
C ASP A 24 -23.52 4.55 -1.71
N HIS A 25 -23.00 3.47 -2.29
CA HIS A 25 -23.09 3.17 -3.71
C HIS A 25 -23.65 1.78 -3.95
N GLY A 26 -24.27 1.59 -5.12
CA GLY A 26 -24.82 0.29 -5.48
C GLY A 26 -23.76 -0.75 -5.80
N TYR A 27 -24.07 -2.02 -5.56
CA TYR A 27 -23.19 -3.16 -5.79
C TYR A 27 -23.98 -4.39 -6.22
N GLY A 28 -23.32 -5.30 -6.93
CA GLY A 28 -23.87 -6.56 -7.42
C GLY A 28 -23.76 -7.67 -6.39
N ASP A 29 -22.57 -7.86 -5.83
CA ASP A 29 -22.28 -8.89 -4.82
C ASP A 29 -21.17 -8.46 -3.83
N ILE A 30 -20.73 -9.37 -2.96
CA ILE A 30 -19.66 -9.12 -1.97
C ILE A 30 -18.25 -9.09 -2.59
N THR A 31 -18.06 -9.74 -3.75
CA THR A 31 -16.79 -9.78 -4.48
C THR A 31 -16.50 -8.49 -5.24
N ASP A 32 -17.51 -7.64 -5.40
CA ASP A 32 -17.40 -6.27 -5.90
C ASP A 32 -16.66 -5.32 -4.96
N PHE A 33 -16.13 -5.79 -3.83
CA PHE A 33 -15.44 -4.97 -2.84
C PHE A 33 -14.02 -5.46 -2.55
N TRP A 34 -13.13 -4.50 -2.40
CA TRP A 34 -11.84 -4.69 -1.74
C TRP A 34 -11.87 -3.94 -0.41
N VAL A 35 -11.90 -4.70 0.68
CA VAL A 35 -11.93 -4.18 2.05
C VAL A 35 -10.55 -4.34 2.68
N VAL A 36 -9.98 -3.24 3.16
CA VAL A 36 -8.61 -3.19 3.68
C VAL A 36 -8.56 -2.42 4.99
N ALA A 37 -7.93 -2.98 6.01
CA ALA A 37 -7.54 -2.25 7.21
C ALA A 37 -6.14 -1.67 7.04
N ARG A 38 -5.94 -0.41 7.45
CA ARG A 38 -4.66 0.28 7.42
C ARG A 38 -4.26 0.72 8.82
N ALA A 39 -3.20 0.13 9.37
CA ALA A 39 -2.65 0.51 10.65
C ALA A 39 -1.87 1.84 10.58
N GLU A 40 -1.56 2.42 11.74
CA GLU A 40 -0.87 3.72 11.85
C GLU A 40 0.55 3.69 11.26
N ASP A 41 1.22 2.53 11.35
CA ASP A 41 2.52 2.27 10.72
C ASP A 41 2.47 2.18 9.19
N GLY A 42 1.27 2.25 8.61
CA GLY A 42 1.02 2.16 7.18
C GLY A 42 0.85 0.72 6.66
N THR A 43 0.90 -0.29 7.53
CA THR A 43 0.65 -1.68 7.16
C THR A 43 -0.79 -1.83 6.64
N LEU A 44 -0.94 -2.44 5.47
CA LEU A 44 -2.24 -2.77 4.86
C LEU A 44 -2.55 -4.24 5.08
N THR A 45 -3.77 -4.55 5.52
CA THR A 45 -4.29 -5.91 5.69
C THR A 45 -5.58 -6.04 4.89
N THR A 46 -5.57 -6.87 3.85
CA THR A 46 -6.78 -7.20 3.11
C THR A 46 -7.66 -8.11 3.96
N LEU A 47 -8.93 -7.74 4.12
CA LEU A 47 -9.91 -8.52 4.87
C LEU A 47 -10.64 -9.48 3.93
N VAL A 48 -10.95 -10.69 4.42
CA VAL A 48 -11.62 -11.74 3.66
C VAL A 48 -13.11 -11.79 3.99
N ALA A 49 -13.95 -11.75 2.95
CA ALA A 49 -15.39 -11.85 3.11
C ALA A 49 -15.80 -13.20 3.75
N GLY A 50 -16.71 -13.17 4.72
CA GLY A 50 -17.20 -14.32 5.46
C GLY A 50 -16.38 -14.67 6.71
N ASP A 51 -15.06 -14.44 6.67
CA ASP A 51 -14.17 -14.68 7.80
C ASP A 51 -13.95 -13.41 8.64
N ASP A 52 -13.65 -12.29 7.96
CA ASP A 52 -13.31 -11.02 8.60
C ASP A 52 -14.47 -10.02 8.61
N PHE A 53 -15.40 -10.15 7.65
CA PHE A 53 -16.52 -9.24 7.52
C PHE A 53 -17.69 -9.84 6.73
N THR A 54 -18.86 -9.24 6.91
CA THR A 54 -20.08 -9.52 6.16
C THR A 54 -20.66 -8.22 5.59
N ILE A 55 -21.50 -8.32 4.56
CA ILE A 55 -22.21 -7.18 3.97
C ILE A 55 -23.70 -7.42 4.06
N ALA A 56 -24.44 -6.38 4.46
CA ALA A 56 -25.89 -6.38 4.48
C ALA A 56 -26.46 -5.15 3.75
N PRO A 57 -27.46 -5.31 2.87
CA PRO A 57 -27.98 -6.59 2.36
C PRO A 57 -26.96 -7.34 1.50
N GLU A 58 -27.11 -8.65 1.38
CA GLU A 58 -26.42 -9.43 0.34
C GLU A 58 -26.90 -8.89 -1.02
N GLY A 59 -25.96 -8.56 -1.91
CA GLY A 59 -26.27 -7.88 -3.18
C GLY A 59 -27.19 -8.69 -4.10
N PRO A 60 -27.80 -8.06 -5.13
CA PRO A 60 -27.58 -6.68 -5.57
C PRO A 60 -28.37 -5.66 -4.75
N ALA A 61 -27.73 -4.52 -4.43
CA ALA A 61 -28.35 -3.45 -3.64
C ALA A 61 -27.88 -2.07 -4.08
N ALA A 62 -28.69 -1.04 -3.81
CA ALA A 62 -28.34 0.36 -4.10
C ALA A 62 -27.40 0.99 -3.05
N SER A 63 -27.35 0.41 -1.86
CA SER A 63 -26.52 0.79 -0.72
C SER A 63 -26.49 -0.37 0.28
N GLY A 64 -25.53 -0.37 1.19
CA GLY A 64 -25.40 -1.40 2.21
C GLY A 64 -24.48 -1.00 3.34
N ALA A 65 -24.04 -1.96 4.13
CA ALA A 65 -23.02 -1.75 5.13
C ALA A 65 -22.15 -2.99 5.32
N VAL A 66 -20.87 -2.76 5.61
CA VAL A 66 -19.91 -3.76 6.08
C VAL A 66 -20.04 -3.87 7.59
N THR A 67 -20.15 -5.11 8.07
CA THR A 67 -20.06 -5.45 9.49
C THR A 67 -18.83 -6.34 9.66
N LEU A 68 -17.88 -5.94 10.49
CA LEU A 68 -16.66 -6.72 10.76
C LEU A 68 -16.96 -7.87 11.73
N GLU A 69 -16.21 -8.94 11.66
CA GLU A 69 -16.24 -9.96 12.70
C GLU A 69 -15.64 -9.39 14.00
N ALA A 70 -16.13 -9.81 15.16
CA ALA A 70 -15.72 -9.23 16.45
C ALA A 70 -14.20 -9.35 16.71
N ALA A 71 -13.60 -10.47 16.27
CA ALA A 71 -12.17 -10.68 16.36
C ALA A 71 -11.38 -9.69 15.48
N THR A 72 -11.82 -9.49 14.24
CA THR A 72 -11.21 -8.56 13.28
C THR A 72 -11.35 -7.11 13.73
N ALA A 73 -12.51 -6.72 14.23
CA ALA A 73 -12.75 -5.39 14.80
C ALA A 73 -11.82 -5.10 15.98
N THR A 74 -11.62 -6.07 16.88
CA THR A 74 -10.73 -5.93 18.03
C THR A 74 -9.26 -5.87 17.60
N LEU A 75 -8.87 -6.69 16.62
CA LEU A 75 -7.50 -6.75 16.11
C LEU A 75 -7.06 -5.43 15.45
N HIS A 76 -7.98 -4.75 14.78
CA HIS A 76 -7.72 -3.55 14.00
C HIS A 76 -8.34 -2.28 14.62
N ASP A 77 -8.62 -2.29 15.93
CA ASP A 77 -9.20 -1.14 16.62
C ASP A 77 -8.34 0.13 16.44
N GLY A 78 -8.99 1.24 16.07
CA GLY A 78 -8.34 2.51 15.75
C GLY A 78 -7.67 2.59 14.37
N ALA A 79 -7.58 1.50 13.60
CA ALA A 79 -7.04 1.52 12.24
C ALA A 79 -8.02 2.18 11.24
N ALA A 80 -7.52 2.57 10.07
CA ALA A 80 -8.37 3.09 8.99
C ALA A 80 -8.93 1.93 8.14
N LEU A 81 -10.25 1.78 8.09
CA LEU A 81 -10.94 0.87 7.19
C LEU A 81 -11.17 1.55 5.85
N HIS A 82 -10.66 0.95 4.78
CA HIS A 82 -10.93 1.35 3.41
C HIS A 82 -11.86 0.34 2.76
N ILE A 83 -13.03 0.81 2.31
CA ILE A 83 -13.96 0.03 1.48
C ILE A 83 -13.86 0.59 0.07
N ARG A 84 -13.36 -0.22 -0.86
CA ARG A 84 -13.19 0.15 -2.26
C ARG A 84 -14.01 -0.75 -3.16
N ARG A 85 -14.49 -0.19 -4.25
CA ARG A 85 -15.12 -0.96 -5.31
C ARG A 85 -14.05 -1.74 -6.11
N ALA A 86 -14.25 -3.04 -6.23
CA ALA A 86 -13.45 -3.99 -7.01
C ALA A 86 -14.19 -4.52 -8.26
N THR A 87 -15.42 -4.03 -8.53
CA THR A 87 -16.24 -4.44 -9.69
C THR A 87 -15.40 -4.54 -10.96
N ALA A 88 -15.50 -5.67 -11.66
CA ALA A 88 -14.99 -5.80 -13.00
C ALA A 88 -15.63 -4.70 -13.89
N LEU A 89 -14.80 -3.99 -14.64
CA LEU A 89 -15.27 -3.03 -15.65
C LEU A 89 -15.91 -3.83 -16.80
N GLU A 90 -17.18 -4.18 -16.66
CA GLU A 90 -17.97 -4.87 -17.68
C GLU A 90 -18.98 -3.90 -18.33
N GLN A 91 -19.02 -3.90 -19.67
CA GLN A 91 -19.98 -3.12 -20.44
C GLN A 91 -21.27 -3.92 -20.62
N GLY A 92 -22.32 -3.50 -19.92
CA GLY A 92 -23.67 -4.07 -20.07
C GLY A 92 -24.50 -3.38 -21.16
N TRP A 93 -23.92 -3.02 -22.31
CA TRP A 93 -24.64 -2.34 -23.39
C TRP A 93 -24.55 -3.10 -24.71
N SER A 94 -25.68 -3.63 -25.18
CA SER A 94 -25.79 -4.24 -26.52
C SER A 94 -26.57 -3.30 -27.44
N GLY A 95 -25.90 -2.73 -28.44
CA GLY A 95 -26.57 -1.89 -29.44
C GLY A 95 -27.42 -2.71 -30.41
N GLN A 96 -28.69 -2.35 -30.59
CA GLN A 96 -29.57 -3.04 -31.54
C GLN A 96 -29.36 -2.52 -32.99
N GLY A 97 -28.87 -1.29 -33.16
CA GLY A 97 -28.61 -0.64 -34.45
C GLY A 97 -27.13 -0.53 -34.85
N ALA A 98 -26.85 -0.24 -36.13
CA ALA A 98 -25.49 -0.09 -36.65
C ALA A 98 -24.72 1.12 -36.07
N ARG A 99 -25.44 2.22 -35.76
CA ARG A 99 -24.86 3.37 -35.04
C ARG A 99 -24.54 3.03 -33.60
N GLU A 100 -25.37 2.20 -32.97
CA GLU A 100 -25.21 1.81 -31.58
C GLU A 100 -24.01 0.87 -31.44
N ARG A 101 -23.85 -0.11 -32.33
CA ARG A 101 -22.64 -0.95 -32.41
C ARG A 101 -21.33 -0.15 -32.58
N GLY A 102 -21.38 0.99 -33.27
CA GLY A 102 -20.22 1.89 -33.39
C GLY A 102 -19.87 2.61 -32.08
N LEU A 103 -20.87 2.95 -31.27
CA LEU A 103 -20.69 3.52 -29.95
C LEU A 103 -20.22 2.46 -28.95
N GLU A 104 -20.66 1.22 -29.11
CA GLU A 104 -20.30 0.06 -28.28
C GLU A 104 -18.81 -0.21 -28.44
N ALA A 105 -18.35 -0.32 -29.69
CA ALA A 105 -16.92 -0.47 -30.00
C ALA A 105 -16.05 0.72 -29.56
N ALA A 106 -16.63 1.92 -29.40
CA ALA A 106 -15.90 3.07 -28.86
C ALA A 106 -15.78 2.98 -27.34
N LEU A 107 -16.87 2.60 -26.67
CA LEU A 107 -16.93 2.43 -25.22
C LEU A 107 -16.10 1.23 -24.74
N ASP A 108 -16.05 0.12 -25.49
CA ASP A 108 -15.17 -1.02 -25.23
C ASP A 108 -13.70 -0.62 -25.28
N ARG A 109 -13.31 0.15 -26.31
CA ARG A 109 -11.93 0.64 -26.43
C ARG A 109 -11.55 1.58 -25.29
N MET A 110 -12.48 2.42 -24.82
CA MET A 110 -12.24 3.25 -23.64
C MET A 110 -12.09 2.41 -22.36
N THR A 111 -12.90 1.36 -22.22
CA THR A 111 -12.84 0.45 -21.07
C THR A 111 -11.53 -0.32 -21.03
N LEU A 112 -11.10 -0.86 -22.17
CA LEU A 112 -9.79 -1.51 -22.32
C LEU A 112 -8.64 -0.54 -22.01
N ALA A 113 -8.70 0.69 -22.54
CA ALA A 113 -7.68 1.71 -22.26
C ALA A 113 -7.62 2.08 -20.77
N ILE A 114 -8.76 2.14 -20.06
CA ILE A 114 -8.79 2.38 -18.61
C ILE A 114 -8.19 1.19 -17.85
N GLN A 115 -8.55 -0.04 -18.21
CA GLN A 115 -7.99 -1.24 -17.59
C GLN A 115 -6.47 -1.37 -17.82
N GLU A 116 -6.00 -1.07 -19.04
CA GLU A 116 -4.57 -1.03 -19.36
C GLU A 116 -3.87 0.08 -18.59
N ALA A 117 -4.43 1.28 -18.54
CA ALA A 117 -3.86 2.39 -17.75
C ALA A 117 -3.82 2.07 -16.25
N GLN A 118 -4.83 1.38 -15.70
CA GLN A 118 -4.83 0.92 -14.31
C GLN A 118 -3.77 -0.15 -14.06
N ARG A 119 -3.61 -1.11 -14.99
CA ARG A 119 -2.56 -2.12 -14.92
C ARG A 119 -1.17 -1.50 -15.02
N ASP A 120 -0.97 -0.57 -15.94
CA ASP A 120 0.31 0.14 -16.14
C ASP A 120 0.62 1.05 -14.95
N ALA A 121 -0.39 1.74 -14.40
CA ALA A 121 -0.24 2.49 -13.16
C ALA A 121 0.18 1.55 -12.01
N ALA A 122 -0.46 0.38 -11.90
CA ALA A 122 -0.12 -0.61 -10.88
C ALA A 122 1.29 -1.20 -11.03
N LEU A 123 1.77 -1.36 -12.26
CA LEU A 123 3.13 -1.83 -12.53
C LEU A 123 4.18 -0.72 -12.39
N SER A 124 3.83 0.53 -12.73
CA SER A 124 4.73 1.70 -12.66
C SER A 124 4.99 2.13 -11.21
N VAL A 125 3.97 2.03 -10.36
CA VAL A 125 4.09 2.21 -8.92
C VAL A 125 4.45 0.85 -8.34
N ARG A 126 5.75 0.52 -8.27
CA ARG A 126 6.28 -0.69 -7.59
C ARG A 126 6.05 -0.70 -6.06
N THR A 127 4.96 -0.11 -5.59
CA THR A 127 4.56 -0.08 -4.19
C THR A 127 3.09 -0.44 -4.13
N PHE A 128 2.79 -1.71 -4.45
CA PHE A 128 1.47 -2.25 -4.12
C PHE A 128 1.43 -2.87 -2.73
N ASP A 129 2.56 -3.28 -2.15
CA ASP A 129 2.52 -4.08 -0.90
C ASP A 129 3.69 -3.87 0.07
N ILE A 130 4.58 -2.91 -0.17
CA ILE A 130 5.66 -2.60 0.79
C ILE A 130 5.48 -1.15 1.23
N PRO A 131 5.21 -0.87 2.52
CA PRO A 131 5.30 0.48 3.04
C PRO A 131 6.73 0.96 2.79
N THR A 132 6.90 1.81 1.79
CA THR A 132 8.12 2.58 1.63
C THR A 132 8.12 3.60 2.75
N ALA A 133 8.69 3.21 3.89
CA ALA A 133 9.03 4.16 4.93
C ALA A 133 9.80 5.31 4.25
N PRO A 134 9.35 6.56 4.37
CA PRO A 134 10.09 7.69 3.82
C PRO A 134 11.51 7.60 4.36
N ILE A 135 12.50 7.66 3.47
CA ILE A 135 13.87 7.88 3.93
C ILE A 135 13.84 9.21 4.66
N ALA A 136 14.11 9.20 5.96
CA ALA A 136 14.29 10.39 6.77
C ALA A 136 15.79 10.71 6.77
N PRO A 137 16.31 11.47 5.78
CA PRO A 137 17.71 11.83 5.78
C PRO A 137 18.00 12.67 7.03
N GLU A 138 19.00 12.23 7.78
CA GLU A 138 19.56 13.03 8.87
C GLU A 138 20.68 13.90 8.29
N ASP A 139 20.68 15.18 8.66
CA ASP A 139 21.63 16.15 8.14
C ASP A 139 23.07 15.72 8.52
N GLY A 140 23.99 15.72 7.55
CA GLY A 140 25.38 15.30 7.74
C GLY A 140 25.66 13.78 7.69
N LYS A 141 24.64 12.93 7.43
CA LYS A 141 24.80 11.46 7.31
C LYS A 141 24.64 10.95 5.89
N GLY A 142 25.51 10.03 5.47
CA GLY A 142 25.42 9.36 4.16
C GLY A 142 24.34 8.28 4.15
N ILE A 143 23.63 8.08 3.03
CA ILE A 143 22.64 7.01 2.90
C ILE A 143 23.34 5.72 2.43
N TYR A 144 23.04 4.58 3.06
CA TYR A 144 23.52 3.27 2.61
C TYR A 144 22.40 2.22 2.59
N TRP A 145 22.63 1.14 1.85
CA TRP A 145 21.72 -0.01 1.80
C TRP A 145 22.06 -0.99 2.92
N ASP A 146 21.11 -1.23 3.84
CA ASP A 146 21.22 -2.25 4.87
C ASP A 146 20.54 -3.54 4.39
N ALA A 147 21.36 -4.56 4.11
CA ALA A 147 20.89 -5.85 3.62
C ALA A 147 20.12 -6.67 4.67
N THR A 148 20.33 -6.40 5.97
CA THR A 148 19.61 -7.06 7.07
C THR A 148 18.22 -6.46 7.24
N LEU A 149 18.11 -5.14 7.11
CA LEU A 149 16.83 -4.43 7.17
C LEU A 149 16.10 -4.36 5.82
N GLY A 150 16.77 -4.73 4.73
CA GLY A 150 16.21 -4.69 3.37
C GLY A 150 15.81 -3.30 2.91
N ARG A 151 16.43 -2.23 3.45
CA ARG A 151 16.06 -0.84 3.19
C ARG A 151 17.26 0.11 3.21
N PHE A 152 17.06 1.30 2.65
CA PHE A 152 18.00 2.42 2.80
C PHE A 152 17.88 3.04 4.19
N VAL A 153 19.03 3.31 4.82
CA VAL A 153 19.12 3.90 6.16
C VAL A 153 20.18 4.99 6.20
N ALA A 154 20.02 5.94 7.14
CA ALA A 154 21.05 6.92 7.44
C ALA A 154 22.26 6.22 8.10
N GLY A 155 23.42 6.38 7.49
CA GLY A 155 24.68 5.81 7.94
C GLY A 155 25.45 6.73 8.88
N LEU A 156 26.76 6.51 8.93
CA LEU A 156 27.68 7.29 9.76
C LEU A 156 27.69 8.76 9.31
N ALA A 157 27.90 9.65 10.28
CA ALA A 157 28.17 11.05 9.98
C ALA A 157 29.56 11.18 9.37
N LEU A 158 29.77 12.22 8.55
CA LEU A 158 31.10 12.51 7.98
C LEU A 158 32.17 12.63 9.08
N GLU A 159 31.80 13.22 10.21
CA GLU A 159 32.65 13.42 11.39
C GLU A 159 33.12 12.08 12.00
N ASP A 160 32.25 11.06 12.01
CA ASP A 160 32.57 9.73 12.52
C ASP A 160 33.59 9.01 11.61
N VAL A 161 33.48 9.23 10.30
CA VAL A 161 34.41 8.68 9.31
C VAL A 161 35.79 9.33 9.44
N GLU A 162 35.83 10.64 9.62
CA GLU A 162 37.07 11.39 9.85
C GLU A 162 37.75 11.00 11.17
N ALA A 163 36.97 10.83 12.24
CA ALA A 163 37.48 10.37 13.54
C ALA A 163 38.04 8.94 13.47
N ALA A 164 37.36 8.03 12.75
CA ALA A 164 37.84 6.66 12.56
C ALA A 164 39.18 6.60 11.81
N ALA A 165 39.38 7.44 10.79
CA ALA A 165 40.66 7.55 10.09
C ALA A 165 41.79 8.04 11.02
N GLY A 166 41.49 9.00 11.90
CA GLY A 166 42.42 9.46 12.92
C GLY A 166 42.81 8.37 13.93
N HIS A 167 41.85 7.58 14.40
CA HIS A 167 42.10 6.47 15.31
C HIS A 167 42.90 5.33 14.66
N ALA A 168 42.65 5.03 13.38
CA ALA A 168 43.43 4.03 12.63
C ALA A 168 44.89 4.46 12.47
N ALA A 169 45.13 5.75 12.17
CA ALA A 169 46.49 6.30 12.07
C ALA A 169 47.23 6.27 13.43
N ALA A 170 46.53 6.57 14.53
CA ALA A 170 47.08 6.51 15.87
C ALA A 170 47.41 5.06 16.30
N ALA A 171 46.55 4.09 15.96
CA ALA A 171 46.79 2.68 16.23
C ALA A 171 48.01 2.16 15.46
N ALA A 172 48.13 2.48 14.17
CA ALA A 172 49.28 2.10 13.35
C ALA A 172 50.60 2.70 13.88
N ALA A 173 50.58 3.95 14.35
CA ALA A 173 51.73 4.59 14.98
C ALA A 173 52.11 3.93 16.32
N SER A 174 51.12 3.48 17.10
CA SER A 174 51.35 2.76 18.35
C SER A 174 51.96 1.37 18.11
N GLU A 175 51.53 0.66 17.06
CA GLU A 175 52.11 -0.65 16.68
C GLU A 175 53.56 -0.50 16.20
N THR A 176 53.87 0.55 15.42
CA THR A 176 55.26 0.82 15.00
C THR A 176 56.15 1.21 16.16
N ALA A 177 55.64 2.00 17.12
CA ALA A 177 56.37 2.35 18.33
C ALA A 177 56.63 1.12 19.23
N ALA A 178 55.65 0.23 19.36
CA ALA A 178 55.80 -1.02 20.11
C ALA A 178 56.86 -1.94 19.47
N ALA A 179 56.80 -2.15 18.15
CA ALA A 179 57.78 -2.94 17.42
C ALA A 179 59.21 -2.36 17.50
N ALA A 180 59.35 -1.03 17.50
CA ALA A 180 60.65 -0.38 17.67
C ALA A 180 61.21 -0.55 19.10
N SER A 181 60.34 -0.60 20.12
CA SER A 181 60.76 -0.82 21.51
C SER A 181 61.22 -2.26 21.78
N GLU A 182 60.59 -3.25 21.14
CA GLU A 182 61.04 -4.65 21.20
C GLU A 182 62.38 -4.87 20.48
N ALA A 183 62.62 -4.19 19.35
CA ALA A 183 63.88 -4.30 18.62
C ALA A 183 65.09 -3.63 19.31
N ALA A 184 64.84 -2.77 20.31
CA ALA A 184 65.86 -2.07 21.08
C ALA A 184 66.21 -2.76 22.42
N SER A 185 65.53 -3.87 22.73
CA SER A 185 65.74 -4.70 23.94
C SER A 185 66.59 -5.93 23.62
#